data_AF-A0A968NJT8-F1
#
_entry.id   AF-A0A968NJT8-F1
#
_cell.length_a   1.000
_cell.length_b   1.000
_cell.length_c   1.000
_cell.angle_alpha   90.00
_cell.angle_beta   90.00
_cell.angle_gamma   90.00
#
_symmetry.space_group_name_H-M   'P 1'
#
loop_
_entity.id
_entity.type
_entity.pdbx_description
1 polymer ?
#
loop_
_entity_poly.entity_id
_entity_poly.type
_entity_poly.pdbx_seq_one_letter_code
_entity_poly.pdbx_strand_id
1 'polypeptide(L)'
;MYKPFLEYLQRELFLRFSLQNRPIPPGLELNVSERGRNPATIRSWCYQCQELRKIRYTYIDAGEASQIFNSVIYPSHHYELPLLGIDFLSFGKLKNLVVLDFQPLFQDEK
;
A
#
# COMPACT_ATOMS: atom_id res chain seq x y z
N MET A 1 -11.79 6.99 6.36
CA MET A 1 -10.57 7.38 7.09
C MET A 1 -9.31 7.31 6.23
N TYR A 2 -8.93 6.17 5.63
CA TYR A 2 -7.59 6.06 5.03
C TYR A 2 -7.46 6.46 3.55
N LYS A 3 -8.59 6.63 2.85
CA LYS A 3 -8.60 7.08 1.45
C LYS A 3 -7.77 8.36 1.16
N PRO A 4 -7.77 9.41 2.01
CA PRO A 4 -6.91 10.58 1.79
C PRO A 4 -5.41 10.27 1.77
N PHE A 5 -4.94 9.25 2.53
CA PHE A 5 -3.53 8.84 2.53
C PHE A 5 -3.17 8.10 1.24
N LEU A 6 -4.08 7.27 0.73
CA LEU A 6 -3.95 6.67 -0.60
C LEU A 6 -3.83 7.76 -1.67
N GLU A 7 -4.76 8.72 -1.70
CA GLU A 7 -4.79 9.80 -2.69
C GLU A 7 -3.53 10.67 -2.60
N TYR A 8 -3.07 10.98 -1.39
CA TYR A 8 -1.83 11.71 -1.17
C TYR A 8 -0.61 10.94 -1.68
N LEU A 9 -0.48 9.65 -1.32
CA LEU A 9 0.61 8.81 -1.79
C LEU A 9 0.63 8.73 -3.32
N GLN A 10 -0.53 8.51 -3.95
CA GLN A 10 -0.66 8.48 -5.40
C GLN A 10 -0.18 9.77 -6.03
N ARG A 11 -0.68 10.91 -5.54
CA ARG A 11 -0.29 12.22 -6.06
C ARG A 11 1.22 12.45 -5.96
N GLU A 12 1.82 12.22 -4.80
CA GLU A 12 3.25 12.44 -4.61
C GLU A 12 4.11 11.51 -5.47
N LEU A 13 3.70 10.24 -5.64
CA LEU A 13 4.42 9.30 -6.49
C LEU A 13 4.41 9.72 -7.96
N PHE A 14 3.25 10.06 -8.50
CA PHE A 14 3.12 10.48 -9.90
C PHE A 14 3.73 11.87 -10.17
N LEU A 15 3.81 12.74 -9.16
CA LEU A 15 4.44 14.06 -9.28
C LEU A 15 5.97 13.99 -9.25
N ARG A 16 6.54 13.03 -8.51
CA ARG A 16 8.00 12.95 -8.28
C ARG A 16 8.72 11.93 -9.15
N PHE A 17 8.01 10.92 -9.65
CA PHE A 17 8.63 9.81 -10.37
C PHE A 17 7.96 9.54 -11.72
N SER A 18 8.75 9.12 -12.69
CA SER A 18 8.27 8.66 -14.00
C SER A 18 7.78 7.21 -13.90
N LEU A 19 6.61 7.01 -13.27
CA LEU A 19 6.07 5.68 -12.98
C LEU A 19 5.60 4.95 -14.24
N GLN A 20 5.90 3.65 -14.28
CA GLN A 20 5.36 2.71 -15.24
C GLN A 20 4.49 1.68 -14.51
N ASN A 21 3.39 1.27 -15.14
CA ASN A 21 2.55 0.19 -14.62
C ASN A 21 3.38 -1.10 -14.53
N ARG A 22 3.25 -1.80 -13.40
CA ARG A 22 3.79 -3.14 -13.23
C ARG A 22 2.62 -4.12 -13.19
N PRO A 23 2.66 -5.23 -13.97
CA PRO A 23 1.54 -6.15 -14.05
C PRO A 23 1.18 -6.75 -12.68
N ILE A 24 -0.12 -6.79 -12.41
CA ILE A 24 -0.73 -7.48 -11.28
C ILE A 24 -1.36 -8.76 -11.86
N PRO A 25 -1.23 -9.93 -11.21
CA PRO A 25 -1.92 -11.13 -11.67
C PRO A 25 -3.43 -10.90 -11.80
N PRO A 26 -4.08 -11.43 -12.86
CA PRO A 26 -5.50 -11.21 -13.08
C PRO A 26 -6.36 -11.58 -11.87
N GLY A 27 -7.31 -10.72 -11.52
CA GLY A 27 -8.22 -10.89 -10.38
C GLY A 27 -7.66 -10.43 -9.04
N LEU A 28 -6.42 -9.93 -8.99
CA LEU A 28 -5.81 -9.33 -7.79
C LEU A 28 -5.77 -7.79 -7.85
N GLU A 29 -6.06 -7.17 -8.99
CA GLU A 29 -6.16 -5.73 -9.13
C GLU A 29 -7.41 -5.15 -8.46
N LEU A 30 -8.52 -5.88 -8.52
CA LEU A 30 -9.80 -5.53 -7.94
C LEU A 30 -10.56 -6.80 -7.62
N ASN A 31 -11.09 -6.88 -6.41
CA ASN A 31 -12.04 -7.91 -6.03
C ASN A 31 -13.10 -7.33 -5.10
N VAL A 32 -14.31 -7.86 -5.17
CA VAL A 32 -15.42 -7.49 -4.30
C VAL A 32 -15.89 -8.75 -3.60
N SER A 33 -15.77 -8.76 -2.27
CA SER A 33 -16.33 -9.82 -1.44
C SER A 33 -17.82 -9.58 -1.26
N GLU A 34 -18.62 -10.54 -1.71
CA GLU A 34 -20.06 -10.61 -1.45
C GLU A 34 -20.40 -11.27 -0.11
N ARG A 35 -19.38 -11.76 0.63
CA ARG A 35 -19.56 -12.38 1.94
C ARG A 35 -19.71 -11.32 3.03
N GLY A 36 -20.68 -11.53 3.93
CA GLY A 36 -20.95 -10.65 5.08
C GLY A 36 -22.19 -9.79 4.88
N ARG A 37 -22.49 -8.90 5.83
CA ARG A 37 -23.65 -7.98 5.73
C ARG A 37 -23.37 -6.78 4.80
N ASN A 38 -22.10 -6.43 4.61
CA ASN A 38 -21.66 -5.32 3.77
C ASN A 38 -20.62 -5.81 2.78
N PRO A 39 -20.69 -5.43 1.49
CA PRO A 39 -19.68 -5.78 0.52
C PRO A 39 -18.35 -5.11 0.88
N ALA A 40 -17.26 -5.85 0.74
CA ALA A 40 -15.91 -5.33 0.93
C ALA A 40 -15.17 -5.30 -0.41
N THR A 41 -14.64 -4.14 -0.78
CA THR A 41 -13.86 -3.98 -2.02
C THR A 41 -12.38 -3.92 -1.68
N ILE A 42 -11.57 -4.77 -2.31
CA ILE A 42 -10.12 -4.65 -2.31
C ILE A 42 -9.67 -4.15 -3.68
N ARG A 43 -8.80 -3.15 -3.69
CA ARG A 43 -8.15 -2.66 -4.90
C ARG A 43 -6.65 -2.55 -4.68
N SER A 44 -5.87 -3.04 -5.63
CA SER A 44 -4.42 -3.03 -5.59
C SER A 44 -3.85 -2.31 -6.80
N TRP A 45 -2.73 -1.64 -6.58
CA TRP A 45 -1.96 -1.00 -7.63
C TRP A 45 -0.50 -1.39 -7.54
N CYS A 46 0.18 -1.45 -8.68
CA CYS A 46 1.59 -1.78 -8.74
C CYS A 46 2.29 -0.99 -9.85
N TYR A 47 3.42 -0.38 -9.49
CA TYR A 47 4.24 0.45 -10.38
C TYR A 47 5.72 0.15 -10.20
N GLN A 48 6.53 0.70 -11.10
CA GLN A 48 7.98 0.73 -11.01
C GLN A 48 8.54 1.95 -11.77
N CYS A 49 9.75 2.35 -11.44
CA CYS A 49 10.55 3.32 -12.20
C CYS A 49 12.04 2.98 -12.02
N GLN A 50 12.94 3.84 -12.53
CA GLN A 50 14.39 3.63 -12.43
C GLN A 50 14.87 3.57 -10.96
N GLU A 51 14.31 4.44 -10.12
CA GLU A 51 14.68 4.60 -8.72
C GLU A 51 14.01 3.58 -7.80
N LEU A 52 12.82 3.11 -8.18
CA LEU A 52 11.96 2.26 -7.36
C LEU A 52 11.59 1.00 -8.15
N ARG A 53 12.23 -0.14 -7.82
CA ARG A 53 12.04 -1.40 -8.55
C ARG A 53 10.62 -1.96 -8.43
N LYS A 54 9.90 -1.59 -7.36
CA LYS A 54 8.50 -1.96 -7.16
C LYS A 54 7.85 -0.98 -6.18
N ILE A 55 6.65 -0.54 -6.51
CA ILE A 55 5.75 0.16 -5.62
C ILE A 55 4.46 -0.63 -5.62
N ARG A 56 3.99 -1.05 -4.46
CA ARG A 56 2.67 -1.68 -4.33
C ARG A 56 1.89 -0.97 -3.24
N TYR A 57 0.62 -0.74 -3.49
CA TYR A 57 -0.30 -0.32 -2.44
C TYR A 57 -1.66 -0.92 -2.69
N THR A 58 -2.42 -1.09 -1.60
CA THR A 58 -3.71 -1.77 -1.60
C THR A 58 -4.62 -1.07 -0.62
N TYR A 59 -5.86 -0.87 -1.04
CA TYR A 59 -6.89 -0.27 -0.25
C TYR A 59 -8.08 -1.23 -0.16
N ILE A 60 -8.52 -1.48 1.06
CA ILE A 60 -9.72 -2.27 1.33
C ILE A 60 -10.76 -1.35 1.96
N ASP A 61 -11.94 -1.32 1.36
CA ASP A 61 -13.10 -0.58 1.85
C ASP A 61 -14.24 -1.55 2.19
N ALA A 62 -14.58 -1.64 3.47
CA ALA A 62 -15.76 -2.33 3.97
C ALA A 62 -16.70 -1.36 4.71
N GLY A 63 -16.70 -0.08 4.32
CA GLY A 63 -17.53 0.96 4.92
C GLY A 63 -17.15 1.24 6.37
N GLU A 64 -18.17 1.38 7.23
CA GLU A 64 -17.93 1.62 8.67
C GLU A 64 -17.28 0.43 9.39
N ALA A 65 -17.33 -0.77 8.81
CA ALA A 65 -16.85 -1.97 9.49
C ALA A 65 -15.31 -2.07 9.48
N SER A 66 -14.67 -1.73 8.36
CA SER A 66 -13.22 -1.79 8.24
C SER A 66 -12.70 -0.94 7.09
N GLN A 67 -11.54 -0.33 7.29
CA GLN A 67 -10.75 0.26 6.21
C GLN A 67 -9.28 -0.11 6.40
N ILE A 68 -8.65 -0.58 5.32
CA ILE A 68 -7.24 -0.98 5.35
C ILE A 68 -6.49 -0.24 4.23
N PHE A 69 -5.32 0.29 4.57
CA PHE A 69 -4.37 0.82 3.61
C PHE A 69 -3.00 0.21 3.87
N ASN A 70 -2.55 -0.61 2.92
CA ASN A 70 -1.23 -1.24 2.96
C ASN A 70 -0.38 -0.71 1.80
N SER A 71 0.88 -0.38 2.04
CA SER A 71 1.82 0.03 1.00
C SER A 71 3.22 -0.48 1.31
N VAL A 72 3.94 -0.92 0.28
CA VAL A 72 5.39 -1.12 0.37
C VAL A 72 6.07 -0.56 -0.87
N ILE A 73 7.09 0.26 -0.64
CA ILE A 73 7.95 0.83 -1.68
C ILE A 73 9.33 0.21 -1.59
N TYR A 74 9.76 -0.38 -2.69
CA TYR A 74 11.04 -1.07 -2.82
C TYR A 74 11.99 -0.20 -3.66
N PRO A 75 13.08 0.32 -3.07
CA PRO A 75 14.14 0.99 -3.82
C PRO A 75 14.76 0.07 -4.88
N SER A 76 15.33 0.66 -5.92
CA SER A 76 16.18 -0.03 -6.89
C SER A 76 17.35 -0.72 -6.19
N HIS A 77 17.82 -1.84 -6.75
CA HIS A 77 18.93 -2.62 -6.20
C HIS A 77 20.26 -1.85 -6.14
N HIS A 78 20.36 -0.73 -6.86
CA HIS A 78 21.51 0.17 -6.85
C HIS A 78 21.58 1.06 -5.60
N TYR A 79 20.55 1.03 -4.74
CA TYR A 79 20.49 1.83 -3.51
C TYR A 79 20.38 0.92 -2.29
N GLU A 80 21.23 1.17 -1.29
CA GLU A 80 21.13 0.57 0.03
C GLU A 80 20.17 1.37 0.93
N LEU A 81 18.93 1.52 0.45
CA LEU A 81 17.88 2.26 1.15
C LEU A 81 16.87 1.31 1.81
N PRO A 82 16.31 1.68 2.97
CA PRO A 82 15.24 0.93 3.61
C PRO A 82 13.98 0.89 2.73
N LEU A 83 13.12 -0.09 3.00
CA LEU A 83 11.79 -0.15 2.38
C LEU A 83 10.84 0.75 3.16
N LEU A 84 10.04 1.56 2.48
CA LEU A 84 8.92 2.22 3.15
C LEU A 84 7.78 1.21 3.28
N GLY A 85 7.41 0.87 4.52
CA GLY A 85 6.27 0.03 4.85
C GLY A 85 5.16 0.83 5.53
N ILE A 86 3.94 0.70 5.04
CA ILE A 86 2.72 1.31 5.60
C ILE A 86 1.70 0.19 5.80
N ASP A 87 1.14 0.09 7.01
CA ASP A 87 0.05 -0.82 7.32
C ASP A 87 -0.94 -0.17 8.28
N PHE A 88 -2.01 0.40 7.73
CA PHE A 88 -3.06 1.07 8.48
C PHE A 88 -4.32 0.24 8.43
N LEU A 89 -4.78 -0.24 9.58
CA LEU A 89 -5.99 -1.03 9.72
C LEU A 89 -6.93 -0.35 10.71
N SER A 90 -8.15 -0.10 10.27
CA SER A 90 -9.23 0.45 11.09
C SER A 90 -10.33 -0.59 11.16
N PHE A 91 -10.76 -0.95 12.37
CA PHE A 91 -11.83 -1.92 12.62
C PHE A 91 -12.94 -1.23 13.42
N GLY A 92 -14.04 -0.92 12.73
CA GLY A 92 -15.13 -0.14 13.30
C GLY A 92 -14.70 1.27 13.71
N LYS A 93 -15.37 1.83 14.71
CA LYS A 93 -15.09 3.17 15.24
C LYS A 93 -14.08 3.18 16.41
N LEU A 94 -13.61 2.01 16.85
CA LEU A 94 -12.95 1.85 18.15
C LEU A 94 -11.48 1.41 18.07
N LYS A 95 -11.08 0.63 17.07
CA LYS A 95 -9.75 0.02 17.03
C LYS A 95 -9.01 0.42 15.76
N ASN A 96 -7.83 1.01 15.94
CA ASN A 96 -6.92 1.31 14.85
C ASN A 96 -5.57 0.65 15.16
N LEU A 97 -4.99 -0.02 14.17
CA LEU A 97 -3.63 -0.52 14.17
C LEU A 97 -2.88 0.23 13.07
N VAL A 98 -1.82 0.94 13.44
CA VAL A 98 -1.08 1.81 12.54
C VAL A 98 0.39 1.46 12.66
N VAL A 99 0.95 0.96 11.57
CA VAL A 99 2.38 0.70 11.43
C VAL A 99 2.90 1.51 10.26
N LEU A 100 3.98 2.24 10.48
CA LEU A 100 4.69 3.03 9.49
C LEU A 100 6.17 2.94 9.82
N ASP A 101 6.98 2.49 8.88
CA ASP A 101 8.41 2.33 9.12
C ASP A 101 9.23 2.44 7.83
N PHE A 102 10.49 2.87 7.99
CA PHE A 102 11.54 2.67 7.02
C PHE A 102 12.30 1.40 7.40
N GLN A 103 11.80 0.26 6.92
CA GLN A 103 12.26 -1.07 7.28
C GLN A 103 13.71 -1.27 6.78
N PRO A 104 14.68 -1.43 7.69
CA PRO A 104 16.08 -1.48 7.31
C PRO A 104 16.41 -2.76 6.55
N LEU A 105 17.36 -2.67 5.61
CA LEU A 105 17.86 -3.82 4.85
C LEU A 105 18.73 -4.75 5.71
N PHE A 106 19.41 -4.15 6.69
CA PHE A 106 20.37 -4.81 7.57
C PHE A 106 20.01 -4.50 9.02
N GLN A 107 20.34 -5.42 9.93
CA GLN A 107 20.36 -5.12 11.36
C GLN A 107 21.79 -4.81 11.75
N ASP A 108 21.99 -3.88 12.67
CA ASP A 108 23.30 -3.69 13.28
C ASP A 108 23.77 -5.02 13.88
N GLU A 109 25.04 -5.39 13.62
CA GLU A 109 25.66 -6.50 14.33
C GLU A 109 25.70 -6.14 15.82
N LYS A 110 25.18 -7.05 16.66
CA LYS A 110 25.12 -6.87 18.11
C LYS A 110 26.47 -7.04 18.78
#